data_AF-A0A7C5KH08-F1
#
_entry.id   AF-A0A7C5KH08-F1
#
_cell.length_a   1.000
_cell.length_b   1.000
_cell.length_c   1.000
_cell.angle_alpha   90.00
_cell.angle_beta   90.00
_cell.angle_gamma   90.00
#
_symmetry.space_group_name_H-M   'P 1'
#
loop_
_entity.id
_entity.type
_entity.pdbx_description
1 polymer ?
#
loop_
_entity_poly.entity_id
_entity_poly.type
_entity_poly.pdbx_seq_one_letter_code
_entity_poly.pdbx_strand_id
1 'polypeptide(L)'
;MRFSPRLFILLWAIPPGLLSSQERVLFPGLVKGPRWLAEARRLEGEGGFAEAKSLLLPHLADRNSLGWAARWEWERMRRILLDFSLRPGALMERLQQDLDGRVTKEMVRAWRGRGTLLARVIDGKLRYFESAPGRLYRLDAGARKIWEQVRGKPFFSRGPNRARLAHVKEVLQAARVSGKRYVVPKRLEIRFGIEVKAGAAPAGARLRCWLPFPRESARQRDIRLVRTDPPGGIPAPASSLQRTVYLERTMPAKGPALFEEVFQCTFF
;
A
#
# COMPACT_ATOMS: atom_id res chain seq x y z
N MET A 1 20.05 -0.84 2.82
CA MET A 1 18.92 -1.01 1.88
C MET A 1 17.99 0.17 2.03
N ARG A 2 17.89 1.05 1.01
CA ARG A 2 16.95 2.19 1.01
C ARG A 2 15.55 1.67 0.69
N PHE A 3 14.65 1.72 1.67
CA PHE A 3 13.22 1.44 1.45
C PHE A 3 12.55 2.70 0.89
N SER A 4 12.05 2.61 -0.33
CA SER A 4 11.09 3.57 -0.90
C SER A 4 9.68 2.99 -0.68
N PRO A 5 8.76 3.68 0.01
CA PRO A 5 7.43 3.13 0.25
C PRO A 5 6.62 3.21 -1.04
N ARG A 6 6.53 2.09 -1.77
CA ARG A 6 5.44 1.88 -2.73
C ARG A 6 4.22 1.41 -1.95
N LEU A 7 3.18 2.24 -2.02
CA LEU A 7 1.85 2.05 -1.44
C LEU A 7 1.31 0.64 -1.75
N PHE A 8 0.99 -0.13 -0.71
CA PHE A 8 0.24 -1.39 -0.83
C PHE A 8 -1.24 -1.10 -0.56
N ILE A 9 -2.10 -1.32 -1.56
CA ILE A 9 -3.56 -1.37 -1.37
C ILE A 9 -3.93 -2.83 -1.14
N LEU A 10 -4.43 -3.12 0.07
CA LEU A 10 -5.07 -4.37 0.44
C LEU A 10 -6.56 -4.27 0.05
N LEU A 11 -6.99 -5.06 -0.94
CA LEU A 11 -8.39 -5.42 -1.11
C LEU A 11 -8.70 -6.55 -0.13
N TRP A 12 -9.59 -6.30 0.83
CA TRP A 12 -10.29 -7.36 1.55
C TRP A 12 -11.72 -7.45 1.00
N ALA A 13 -12.08 -8.65 0.54
CA ALA A 13 -13.47 -9.04 0.43
C ALA A 13 -13.94 -9.46 1.83
N ILE A 14 -14.98 -8.83 2.35
CA ILE A 14 -15.68 -9.27 3.56
C ILE A 14 -16.90 -10.09 3.10
N PRO A 15 -17.06 -11.36 3.53
CA PRO A 15 -18.29 -12.11 3.27
C PRO A 15 -19.45 -11.51 4.07
N PRO A 16 -20.67 -11.42 3.50
CA PRO A 16 -21.83 -10.91 4.23
C PRO A 16 -22.29 -11.94 5.27
N GLY A 17 -22.36 -11.56 6.56
CA GLY A 17 -23.00 -12.41 7.57
C GLY A 17 -22.62 -12.21 9.04
N LEU A 18 -21.63 -11.38 9.38
CA LEU A 18 -21.20 -11.20 10.78
C LEU A 18 -20.84 -9.74 11.07
N LEU A 19 -21.86 -8.92 11.35
CA LEU A 19 -21.69 -7.66 12.08
C LEU A 19 -22.83 -7.52 13.08
N SER A 20 -22.47 -7.40 14.36
CA SER A 20 -23.39 -7.22 15.48
C SER A 20 -23.97 -5.80 15.47
N SER A 21 -25.10 -5.61 16.13
CA SER A 21 -25.88 -4.35 16.15
C SER A 21 -25.14 -3.13 16.70
N GLN A 22 -23.95 -3.28 17.30
CA GLN A 22 -23.16 -2.17 17.85
C GLN A 22 -22.15 -1.52 16.88
N GLU A 23 -21.92 -2.07 15.68
CA GLU A 23 -21.02 -1.46 14.68
C GLU A 23 -21.73 -0.46 13.72
N ARG A 24 -23.02 -0.16 13.98
CA ARG A 24 -23.85 0.73 13.14
C ARG A 24 -23.60 2.24 13.32
N VAL A 25 -22.60 2.67 14.10
CA VAL A 25 -22.40 4.09 14.46
C VAL A 25 -21.22 4.77 13.75
N LEU A 26 -20.56 4.13 12.77
CA LEU A 26 -19.46 4.76 11.99
C LEU A 26 -19.72 4.93 10.49
N PHE A 27 -20.94 4.66 10.03
CA PHE A 27 -21.39 5.10 8.71
C PHE A 27 -22.73 5.79 8.92
N PRO A 28 -22.82 7.13 8.78
CA PRO A 28 -24.13 7.74 8.67
C PRO A 28 -24.84 7.03 7.52
N GLY A 29 -26.10 6.70 7.74
CA GLY A 29 -26.89 5.84 6.87
C GLY A 29 -26.89 6.29 5.41
N LEU A 30 -27.54 5.49 4.57
CA LEU A 30 -27.95 5.83 3.21
C LEU A 30 -28.70 7.17 3.15
N VAL A 31 -27.99 8.29 3.31
CA VAL A 31 -28.32 9.53 2.63
C VAL A 31 -28.13 9.16 1.18
N LYS A 32 -29.22 9.00 0.44
CA LYS A 32 -29.14 8.93 -1.02
C LYS A 32 -28.33 10.16 -1.42
N GLY A 33 -27.09 9.93 -1.85
CA GLY A 33 -26.23 11.00 -2.32
C GLY A 33 -26.95 11.78 -3.40
N PRO A 34 -26.50 13.01 -3.70
CA PRO A 34 -27.14 13.82 -4.72
C PRO A 34 -27.22 13.04 -6.03
N ARG A 35 -28.29 13.23 -6.81
CA ARG A 35 -28.56 12.45 -8.04
C ARG A 35 -27.36 12.42 -8.99
N TRP A 36 -26.61 13.51 -9.10
CA TRP A 36 -25.40 13.60 -9.93
C TRP A 36 -24.30 12.64 -9.48
N LEU A 37 -24.17 12.34 -8.17
CA LEU A 37 -23.15 11.44 -7.64
C LEU A 37 -23.49 9.99 -7.95
N ALA A 38 -24.78 9.63 -7.83
CA ALA A 38 -25.26 8.30 -8.21
C ALA A 38 -25.07 8.08 -9.73
N GLU A 39 -25.36 9.10 -10.53
CA GLU A 39 -25.19 9.04 -11.98
C GLU A 39 -23.72 8.97 -12.39
N ALA A 40 -22.83 9.75 -11.78
CA ALA A 40 -21.40 9.66 -12.03
C ALA A 40 -20.84 8.26 -11.73
N ARG A 41 -21.33 7.59 -10.67
CA ARG A 41 -20.97 6.20 -10.34
C ARG A 41 -21.50 5.20 -11.37
N ARG A 42 -22.74 5.40 -11.84
CA ARG A 42 -23.33 4.56 -12.90
C ARG A 42 -22.49 4.65 -14.18
N LEU A 43 -22.21 5.88 -14.63
CA LEU A 43 -21.37 6.16 -15.80
C LEU A 43 -19.96 5.57 -15.65
N GLU A 44 -19.33 5.73 -14.48
CA GLU A 44 -18.04 5.08 -14.20
C GLU A 44 -18.13 3.55 -14.32
N GLY A 45 -19.16 2.94 -13.72
CA GLY A 45 -19.42 1.49 -13.80
C GLY A 45 -19.50 0.99 -15.25
N GLU A 46 -20.11 1.77 -16.13
CA GLU A 46 -20.22 1.51 -17.58
C GLU A 46 -18.94 1.86 -18.36
N GLY A 47 -17.98 2.52 -17.72
CA GLY A 47 -16.69 2.91 -18.30
C GLY A 47 -16.65 4.32 -18.86
N GLY A 48 -17.70 5.13 -18.73
CA GLY A 48 -17.76 6.55 -19.11
C GLY A 48 -17.13 7.47 -18.06
N PHE A 49 -15.79 7.46 -17.97
CA PHE A 49 -15.05 8.27 -16.99
C PHE A 49 -15.06 9.76 -17.33
N ALA A 50 -15.02 10.11 -18.62
CA ALA A 50 -15.08 11.50 -19.07
C ALA A 50 -16.42 12.15 -18.72
N GLU A 51 -17.52 11.46 -19.01
CA GLU A 51 -18.88 11.91 -18.71
C GLU A 51 -19.13 11.97 -17.20
N ALA A 52 -18.73 10.92 -16.48
CA ALA A 52 -18.78 10.92 -15.02
C ALA A 52 -18.00 12.11 -14.42
N LYS A 53 -16.81 12.42 -14.94
CA LYS A 53 -16.03 13.57 -14.49
C LYS A 53 -16.77 14.89 -14.75
N SER A 54 -17.40 15.05 -15.91
CA SER A 54 -18.17 16.25 -16.24
C SER A 54 -19.31 16.52 -15.26
N LEU A 55 -19.94 15.48 -14.70
CA LEU A 55 -20.94 15.63 -13.64
C LEU A 55 -20.35 16.07 -12.29
N LEU A 56 -19.10 15.71 -12.01
CA LEU A 56 -18.42 16.08 -10.76
C LEU A 56 -17.83 17.50 -10.81
N LEU A 57 -17.39 17.96 -12.00
CA LEU A 57 -16.66 19.22 -12.20
C LEU A 57 -17.32 20.44 -11.53
N PRO A 58 -18.64 20.69 -11.66
CA PRO A 58 -19.28 21.85 -11.06
C PRO A 58 -19.15 21.92 -9.54
N HIS A 59 -18.99 20.77 -8.88
CA HIS A 59 -18.97 20.65 -7.43
C HIS A 59 -17.56 20.62 -6.82
N LEU A 60 -16.50 20.49 -7.63
CA LEU A 60 -15.14 20.29 -7.11
C LEU A 60 -14.61 21.48 -6.31
N ALA A 61 -15.09 22.70 -6.59
CA ALA A 61 -14.71 23.93 -5.89
C ALA A 61 -15.47 24.14 -4.58
N ASP A 62 -16.58 23.44 -4.36
CA ASP A 62 -17.46 23.66 -3.20
C ASP A 62 -16.74 23.29 -1.89
N ARG A 63 -16.79 24.18 -0.90
CA ARG A 63 -16.17 23.95 0.43
C ARG A 63 -17.11 23.26 1.43
N ASN A 64 -18.20 22.68 0.94
CA ASN A 64 -19.20 21.97 1.74
C ASN A 64 -19.05 20.43 1.59
N SER A 65 -20.01 19.69 2.18
CA SER A 65 -20.05 18.21 2.11
C SER A 65 -20.23 17.68 0.69
N LEU A 66 -20.96 18.39 -0.18
CA LEU A 66 -21.16 18.01 -1.59
C LEU A 66 -19.86 18.11 -2.38
N GLY A 67 -19.08 19.19 -2.19
CA GLY A 67 -17.77 19.31 -2.80
C GLY A 67 -16.76 18.30 -2.27
N TRP A 68 -16.83 17.95 -0.98
CA TRP A 68 -16.02 16.84 -0.44
C TRP A 68 -16.37 15.52 -1.14
N ALA A 69 -17.67 15.22 -1.30
CA ALA A 69 -18.12 14.02 -2.00
C ALA A 69 -17.65 13.99 -3.46
N ALA A 70 -17.72 15.12 -4.17
CA ALA A 70 -17.25 15.24 -5.55
C ALA A 70 -15.73 15.03 -5.66
N ARG A 71 -14.92 15.63 -4.77
CA ARG A 71 -13.47 15.45 -4.75
C ARG A 71 -13.07 14.01 -4.40
N TRP A 72 -13.74 13.40 -3.43
CA TRP A 72 -13.54 12.01 -3.07
C TRP A 72 -13.83 11.09 -4.26
N GLU A 73 -14.99 11.27 -4.89
CA GLU A 73 -15.40 10.48 -6.04
C GLU A 73 -14.43 10.64 -7.23
N TRP A 74 -14.01 11.88 -7.50
CA TRP A 74 -13.02 12.16 -8.54
C TRP A 74 -11.67 11.51 -8.24
N GLU A 75 -11.17 11.58 -7.01
CA GLU A 75 -9.89 10.94 -6.65
C GLU A 75 -9.98 9.40 -6.75
N ARG A 76 -11.13 8.80 -6.38
CA ARG A 76 -11.39 7.36 -6.60
C ARG A 76 -11.30 7.02 -8.09
N MET A 77 -12.00 7.75 -8.94
CA MET A 77 -11.97 7.56 -10.40
C MET A 77 -10.57 7.78 -10.97
N ARG A 78 -9.87 8.83 -10.54
CA ARG A 78 -8.51 9.16 -10.96
C ARG A 78 -7.54 8.03 -10.65
N ARG A 79 -7.65 7.36 -9.50
CA ARG A 79 -6.84 6.19 -9.16
C ARG A 79 -7.10 5.02 -10.10
N ILE A 80 -8.34 4.78 -10.48
CA ILE A 80 -8.66 3.76 -11.49
C ILE A 80 -8.01 4.11 -12.83
N LEU A 81 -8.05 5.38 -13.26
CA LEU A 81 -7.38 5.81 -14.50
C LEU A 81 -5.86 5.61 -14.46
N LEU A 82 -5.22 5.81 -13.30
CA LEU A 82 -3.79 5.56 -13.11
C LEU A 82 -3.48 4.06 -13.15
N ASP A 83 -4.29 3.26 -12.46
CA ASP A 83 -4.16 1.81 -12.40
C ASP A 83 -4.37 1.18 -13.79
N PHE A 84 -5.35 1.64 -14.56
CA PHE A 84 -5.67 1.19 -15.91
C PHE A 84 -5.13 2.14 -16.99
N SER A 85 -3.83 2.43 -16.92
CA SER A 85 -3.16 3.33 -17.86
C SER A 85 -2.63 2.63 -19.11
N LEU A 86 -2.41 1.30 -19.06
CA LEU A 86 -1.69 0.56 -20.10
C LEU A 86 -2.55 0.32 -21.35
N ARG A 87 -2.06 0.77 -22.51
CA ARG A 87 -2.73 0.57 -23.81
C ARG A 87 -2.48 -0.85 -24.34
N PRO A 88 -3.36 -1.41 -25.20
CA PRO A 88 -3.17 -2.75 -25.76
C PRO A 88 -1.84 -2.94 -26.49
N GLY A 89 -1.39 -1.94 -27.28
CA GLY A 89 -0.09 -1.98 -27.97
C GLY A 89 1.09 -2.06 -26.99
N ALA A 90 1.13 -1.14 -26.01
CA ALA A 90 2.17 -1.12 -24.98
C ALA A 90 2.19 -2.39 -24.11
N LEU A 91 1.02 -2.98 -23.83
CA LEU A 91 0.95 -4.29 -23.18
C LEU A 91 1.62 -5.35 -24.05
N MET A 92 1.28 -5.42 -25.35
CA MET A 92 1.83 -6.39 -26.28
C MET A 92 3.35 -6.25 -26.39
N GLU A 93 3.86 -5.03 -26.57
CA GLU A 93 5.29 -4.74 -26.62
C GLU A 93 6.01 -5.24 -25.36
N ARG A 94 5.47 -4.94 -24.17
CA ARG A 94 6.07 -5.37 -22.90
C ARG A 94 6.07 -6.89 -22.74
N LEU A 95 4.99 -7.56 -23.16
CA LEU A 95 4.90 -9.02 -23.11
C LEU A 95 5.83 -9.68 -24.14
N GLN A 96 5.95 -9.11 -25.34
CA GLN A 96 6.90 -9.58 -26.35
C GLN A 96 8.34 -9.42 -25.86
N GLN A 97 8.69 -8.30 -25.23
CA GLN A 97 10.01 -8.11 -24.63
C GLN A 97 10.26 -9.09 -23.47
N ASP A 98 9.29 -9.29 -22.58
CA ASP A 98 9.45 -10.16 -21.41
C ASP A 98 9.58 -11.64 -21.78
N LEU A 99 8.90 -12.05 -22.84
CA LEU A 99 8.77 -13.45 -23.27
C LEU A 99 9.43 -13.72 -24.63
N ASP A 100 10.42 -12.89 -25.02
CA ASP A 100 11.29 -13.14 -26.18
C ASP A 100 10.49 -13.37 -27.48
N GLY A 101 9.48 -12.52 -27.73
CA GLY A 101 8.62 -12.56 -28.91
C GLY A 101 7.59 -13.70 -28.95
N ARG A 102 7.57 -14.61 -27.98
CA ARG A 102 6.73 -15.84 -27.99
C ARG A 102 5.25 -15.62 -27.67
N VAL A 103 4.80 -14.37 -27.61
CA VAL A 103 3.42 -13.99 -27.23
C VAL A 103 2.63 -13.64 -28.48
N THR A 104 1.45 -14.23 -28.61
CA THR A 104 0.49 -13.92 -29.68
C THR A 104 -0.71 -13.12 -29.17
N LYS A 105 -1.46 -12.51 -30.10
CA LYS A 105 -2.70 -11.77 -29.76
C LYS A 105 -3.76 -12.71 -29.18
N GLU A 106 -3.79 -13.96 -29.61
CA GLU A 106 -4.69 -15.03 -29.15
C GLU A 106 -4.42 -15.36 -27.69
N MET A 107 -3.14 -15.48 -27.30
CA MET A 107 -2.74 -15.69 -25.92
C MET A 107 -3.19 -14.53 -25.03
N VAL A 108 -2.96 -13.28 -25.46
CA VAL A 108 -3.41 -12.09 -24.72
C VAL A 108 -4.94 -12.07 -24.57
N ARG A 109 -5.69 -12.42 -25.64
CA ARG A 109 -7.16 -12.54 -25.58
C ARG A 109 -7.61 -13.60 -24.60
N ALA A 110 -6.99 -14.78 -24.61
CA ALA A 110 -7.29 -15.87 -23.67
C ALA A 110 -6.98 -15.47 -22.21
N TRP A 111 -5.83 -14.82 -21.99
CA TRP A 111 -5.41 -14.34 -20.67
C TRP A 111 -6.35 -13.28 -20.10
N ARG A 112 -6.86 -12.39 -20.95
CA ARG A 112 -7.90 -11.42 -20.57
C ARG A 112 -9.23 -12.11 -20.29
N GLY A 113 -9.67 -13.03 -21.16
CA GLY A 113 -10.97 -13.70 -21.05
C GLY A 113 -11.17 -14.48 -19.74
N ARG A 114 -10.08 -15.02 -19.19
CA ARG A 114 -10.09 -15.71 -17.88
C ARG A 114 -9.67 -14.84 -16.69
N GLY A 115 -9.53 -13.53 -16.89
CA GLY A 115 -9.19 -12.56 -15.84
C GLY A 115 -7.73 -12.54 -15.35
N THR A 116 -6.81 -13.26 -16.03
CA THR A 116 -5.38 -13.23 -15.67
C THR A 116 -4.74 -11.88 -16.01
N LEU A 117 -5.12 -11.30 -17.15
CA LEU A 117 -4.80 -9.92 -17.50
C LEU A 117 -6.00 -9.04 -17.17
N LEU A 118 -5.90 -8.32 -16.05
CA LEU A 118 -6.92 -7.36 -15.65
C LEU A 118 -7.00 -6.23 -16.67
N ALA A 119 -8.21 -6.02 -17.19
CA ALA A 119 -8.50 -5.02 -18.20
C ALA A 119 -9.87 -4.38 -17.94
N ARG A 120 -10.06 -3.18 -18.45
CA ARG A 120 -11.30 -2.42 -18.38
C ARG A 120 -11.48 -1.59 -19.63
N VAL A 121 -12.72 -1.40 -20.08
CA VAL A 121 -13.05 -0.39 -21.09
C VAL A 121 -13.26 0.94 -20.39
N ILE A 122 -12.52 1.96 -20.80
CA ILE A 122 -12.55 3.31 -20.25
C ILE A 122 -12.70 4.28 -21.42
N ASP A 123 -13.79 5.02 -21.45
CA ASP A 123 -14.18 5.95 -22.52
C ASP A 123 -14.10 5.28 -23.90
N GLY A 124 -14.70 4.09 -24.01
CA GLY A 124 -14.69 3.26 -25.23
C GLY A 124 -13.34 2.61 -25.57
N LYS A 125 -12.28 2.85 -24.77
CA LYS A 125 -10.93 2.34 -25.04
C LYS A 125 -10.56 1.24 -24.06
N LEU A 126 -10.15 0.09 -24.60
CA LEU A 126 -9.60 -0.99 -23.77
C LEU A 126 -8.29 -0.54 -23.11
N ARG A 127 -8.22 -0.69 -21.79
CA ARG A 127 -7.05 -0.44 -20.97
C ARG A 127 -6.74 -1.63 -20.09
N TYR A 128 -5.46 -1.86 -19.84
CA TYR A 128 -4.96 -2.90 -18.95
C TYR A 128 -4.42 -2.28 -17.67
N PHE A 129 -4.47 -3.05 -16.60
CA PHE A 129 -3.82 -2.70 -15.35
C PHE A 129 -2.30 -2.55 -15.57
N GLU A 130 -1.66 -1.50 -15.07
CA GLU A 130 -0.24 -1.19 -15.31
C GLU A 130 0.66 -2.39 -14.98
N SER A 131 0.42 -3.02 -13.83
CA SER A 131 1.21 -4.17 -13.37
C SER A 131 0.79 -5.52 -13.95
N ALA A 132 -0.13 -5.55 -14.93
CA ALA A 132 -0.66 -6.80 -15.49
C ALA A 132 0.43 -7.75 -16.04
N PRO A 133 1.47 -7.29 -16.80
CA PRO A 133 2.53 -8.18 -17.29
C PRO A 133 3.27 -8.92 -16.16
N GLY A 134 3.68 -8.21 -15.12
CA GLY A 134 4.38 -8.83 -13.99
C GLY A 134 3.48 -9.73 -13.13
N ARG A 135 2.16 -9.50 -13.13
CA ARG A 135 1.18 -10.36 -12.44
C ARG A 135 0.86 -11.62 -13.23
N LEU A 136 0.89 -11.57 -14.56
CA LEU A 136 0.60 -12.70 -15.45
C LEU A 136 1.35 -13.96 -15.04
N TYR A 137 2.68 -13.88 -14.87
CA TYR A 137 3.54 -15.01 -14.53
C TYR A 137 3.31 -15.58 -13.10
N ARG A 138 2.63 -14.82 -12.23
CA ARG A 138 2.23 -15.33 -10.91
C ARG A 138 0.96 -16.15 -10.99
N LEU A 139 0.04 -15.75 -11.87
CA LEU A 139 -1.32 -16.28 -11.97
C LEU A 139 -1.46 -17.38 -13.02
N ASP A 140 -0.62 -17.38 -14.07
CA ASP A 140 -0.67 -18.38 -15.14
C ASP A 140 0.60 -19.21 -15.22
N ALA A 141 0.43 -20.53 -15.12
CA ALA A 141 1.54 -21.48 -15.17
C ALA A 141 2.19 -21.55 -16.56
N GLY A 142 1.41 -21.42 -17.64
CA GLY A 142 1.92 -21.46 -19.02
C GLY A 142 2.85 -20.28 -19.32
N ALA A 143 2.36 -19.06 -19.09
CA ALA A 143 3.13 -17.83 -19.21
C ALA A 143 4.37 -17.83 -18.30
N ARG A 144 4.23 -18.34 -17.06
CA ARG A 144 5.38 -18.52 -16.16
C ARG A 144 6.43 -19.44 -16.75
N LYS A 145 6.03 -20.59 -17.30
CA LYS A 145 6.97 -21.55 -17.91
C LYS A 145 7.74 -20.92 -19.07
N ILE A 146 7.06 -20.17 -19.94
CA ILE A 146 7.72 -19.43 -21.04
C ILE A 146 8.73 -18.43 -20.46
N TRP A 147 8.32 -17.65 -19.46
CA TRP A 147 9.21 -16.69 -18.80
C TRP A 147 10.45 -17.36 -18.20
N GLU A 148 10.28 -18.50 -17.51
CA GLU A 148 11.39 -19.24 -16.89
C GLU A 148 12.36 -19.80 -17.92
N GLN A 149 11.85 -20.27 -19.06
CA GLN A 149 12.67 -20.70 -20.20
C GLN A 149 13.49 -19.54 -20.78
N VAL A 150 12.88 -18.37 -20.97
CA VAL A 150 13.56 -17.17 -21.48
C VAL A 150 14.63 -16.68 -20.50
N ARG A 151 14.39 -16.76 -19.20
CA ARG A 151 15.30 -16.25 -18.16
C ARG A 151 16.29 -17.28 -17.62
N GLY A 152 16.18 -18.54 -18.01
CA GLY A 152 17.04 -19.65 -17.56
C GLY A 152 17.00 -19.89 -16.05
N LYS A 153 15.92 -19.49 -15.36
CA LYS A 153 15.80 -19.61 -13.90
C LYS A 153 14.33 -19.69 -13.44
N PRO A 154 14.04 -20.37 -12.31
CA PRO A 154 12.67 -20.42 -11.80
C PRO A 154 12.17 -19.04 -11.35
N PHE A 155 10.90 -18.73 -11.59
CA PHE A 155 10.29 -17.45 -11.30
C PHE A 155 10.31 -17.13 -9.80
N PHE A 156 10.18 -18.16 -8.97
CA PHE A 156 10.21 -18.05 -7.50
C PHE A 156 11.59 -18.31 -6.87
N SER A 157 12.67 -18.42 -7.66
CA SER A 157 13.97 -18.90 -7.17
C SER A 157 14.82 -17.88 -6.41
N ARG A 158 14.58 -16.57 -6.50
CA ARG A 158 15.44 -15.54 -5.87
C ARG A 158 14.70 -14.37 -5.22
N GLY A 159 15.35 -13.78 -4.23
CA GLY A 159 14.95 -12.55 -3.55
C GLY A 159 14.24 -12.75 -2.21
N PRO A 160 13.77 -11.66 -1.56
CA PRO A 160 13.02 -11.69 -0.29
C PRO A 160 11.81 -12.64 -0.33
N ASN A 161 11.35 -13.05 -1.51
CA ASN A 161 10.27 -14.01 -1.70
C ASN A 161 10.60 -15.43 -1.20
N ARG A 162 11.85 -15.90 -1.26
CA ARG A 162 12.21 -17.26 -0.76
C ARG A 162 12.18 -17.32 0.75
N ALA A 163 12.85 -16.38 1.42
CA ALA A 163 12.83 -16.27 2.88
C ALA A 163 11.42 -15.99 3.40
N ARG A 164 10.67 -15.10 2.72
CA ARG A 164 9.25 -14.85 3.02
C ARG A 164 8.40 -16.09 2.84
N LEU A 165 8.59 -16.87 1.77
CA LEU A 165 7.82 -18.10 1.55
C LEU A 165 8.12 -19.15 2.62
N ALA A 166 9.38 -19.31 3.01
CA ALA A 166 9.76 -20.21 4.10
C ALA A 166 9.09 -19.77 5.42
N HIS A 167 9.14 -18.48 5.74
CA HIS A 167 8.51 -17.94 6.93
C HIS A 167 6.97 -18.04 6.88
N VAL A 168 6.33 -17.81 5.73
CA VAL A 168 4.87 -18.02 5.58
C VAL A 168 4.51 -19.48 5.82
N LYS A 169 5.30 -20.44 5.32
CA LYS A 169 5.08 -21.87 5.60
C LYS A 169 5.22 -22.18 7.09
N GLU A 170 6.26 -21.66 7.74
CA GLU A 170 6.49 -21.78 9.18
C GLU A 170 5.32 -21.24 10.00
N VAL A 171 4.86 -20.02 9.69
CA VAL A 171 3.70 -19.38 10.34
C VAL A 171 2.42 -20.21 10.14
N LEU A 172 2.14 -20.67 8.92
CA LEU A 172 0.96 -21.48 8.64
C LEU A 172 0.98 -22.82 9.40
N GLN A 173 2.15 -23.48 9.45
CA GLN A 173 2.31 -24.72 10.20
C GLN A 173 2.13 -24.49 11.70
N ALA A 174 2.80 -23.48 12.27
CA ALA A 174 2.72 -23.16 13.69
C ALA A 174 1.29 -22.76 14.10
N ALA A 175 0.59 -21.98 13.27
CA ALA A 175 -0.80 -21.60 13.51
C ALA A 175 -1.74 -22.82 13.48
N ARG A 176 -1.55 -23.75 12.54
CA ARG A 176 -2.35 -24.99 12.45
C ARG A 176 -2.14 -25.90 13.65
N VAL A 177 -0.90 -26.07 14.10
CA VAL A 177 -0.58 -26.95 15.25
C VAL A 177 -1.06 -26.35 16.57
N SER A 178 -0.86 -25.05 16.76
CA SER A 178 -1.17 -24.39 18.05
C SER A 178 -2.59 -23.88 18.17
N GLY A 179 -3.32 -23.71 17.06
CA GLY A 179 -4.62 -23.02 17.01
C GLY A 179 -4.54 -21.52 17.30
N LYS A 180 -3.34 -20.95 17.46
CA LYS A 180 -3.14 -19.54 17.83
C LYS A 180 -3.00 -18.65 16.59
N ARG A 181 -3.49 -17.40 16.72
CA ARG A 181 -3.38 -16.37 15.67
C ARG A 181 -1.98 -15.77 15.55
N TYR A 182 -1.26 -15.65 16.66
CA TYR A 182 0.06 -15.01 16.75
C TYR A 182 1.09 -16.07 17.12
N VAL A 183 1.98 -16.37 16.18
CA VAL A 183 2.94 -17.49 16.25
C VAL A 183 4.29 -17.04 15.69
N VAL A 184 5.35 -17.78 15.96
CA VAL A 184 6.70 -17.50 15.43
C VAL A 184 7.21 -16.09 15.81
N PRO A 185 7.31 -15.75 17.12
CA PRO A 185 7.80 -14.45 17.55
C PRO A 185 9.21 -14.16 17.02
N LYS A 186 9.45 -12.92 16.60
CA LYS A 186 10.76 -12.39 16.23
C LYS A 186 11.10 -11.18 17.07
N ARG A 187 12.16 -11.29 17.88
CA ARG A 187 12.73 -10.17 18.63
C ARG A 187 13.64 -9.36 17.71
N LEU A 188 13.34 -8.07 17.56
CA LEU A 188 14.11 -7.16 16.72
C LEU A 188 14.61 -5.98 17.55
N GLU A 189 15.84 -5.54 17.29
CA GLU A 189 16.33 -4.21 17.65
C GLU A 189 16.18 -3.30 16.42
N ILE A 190 15.40 -2.24 16.55
CA ILE A 190 15.07 -1.30 15.49
C ILE A 190 15.75 0.02 15.80
N ARG A 191 16.51 0.52 14.82
CA ARG A 191 17.09 1.86 14.81
C ARG A 191 16.25 2.74 13.90
N PHE A 192 15.70 3.81 14.46
CA PHE A 192 14.91 4.79 13.72
C PHE A 192 15.49 6.18 13.97
N GLY A 193 15.61 6.98 12.92
CA GLY A 193 16.13 8.34 13.06
C GLY A 193 15.72 9.25 11.93
N ILE A 194 15.80 10.55 12.20
CA ILE A 194 15.58 11.63 11.26
C ILE A 194 16.76 12.60 11.31
N GLU A 195 17.15 13.08 10.15
CA GLU A 195 18.21 14.08 10.00
C GLU A 195 17.58 15.41 9.59
N VAL A 196 17.82 16.44 10.40
CA VAL A 196 17.52 17.82 10.03
C VAL A 196 18.71 18.37 9.26
N LYS A 197 18.47 18.77 8.02
CA LYS A 197 19.52 19.27 7.11
C LYS A 197 20.23 20.49 7.70
N ALA A 198 21.51 20.64 7.35
CA ALA A 198 22.29 21.83 7.68
C ALA A 198 21.57 23.10 7.20
N GLY A 199 21.55 24.14 8.05
CA GLY A 199 20.91 25.42 7.74
C GLY A 199 19.38 25.42 7.73
N ALA A 200 18.69 24.31 8.05
CA ALA A 200 17.23 24.28 8.13
C ALA A 200 16.65 25.08 9.31
N ALA A 201 17.49 25.43 10.29
CA ALA A 201 17.21 26.34 11.39
C ALA A 201 18.47 27.15 11.72
N PRO A 202 18.35 28.32 12.37
CA PRO A 202 19.52 29.09 12.84
C PRO A 202 20.41 28.27 13.79
N ALA A 203 21.72 28.51 13.72
CA ALA A 203 22.66 27.94 14.68
C ALA A 203 22.26 28.32 16.11
N GLY A 204 22.30 27.37 17.04
CA GLY A 204 21.86 27.60 18.43
C GLY A 204 20.36 27.45 18.66
N ALA A 205 19.53 27.30 17.62
CA ALA A 205 18.10 27.07 17.78
C ALA A 205 17.83 25.71 18.46
N ARG A 206 16.86 25.66 19.37
CA ARG A 206 16.41 24.41 20.00
C ARG A 206 15.50 23.66 19.05
N LEU A 207 15.94 22.50 18.59
CA LEU A 207 15.14 21.57 17.79
C LEU A 207 14.47 20.56 18.71
N ARG A 208 13.18 20.32 18.47
CA ARG A 208 12.35 19.33 19.18
C ARG A 208 11.86 18.29 18.19
N CYS A 209 12.02 17.02 18.54
CA CYS A 209 11.67 15.91 17.66
C CYS A 209 10.80 14.89 18.42
N TRP A 210 9.78 14.37 17.74
CA TRP A 210 8.97 13.26 18.21
C TRP A 210 9.14 12.09 17.23
N LEU A 211 9.90 11.08 17.64
CA LEU A 211 10.09 9.87 16.84
C LEU A 211 8.97 8.86 17.13
N PRO A 212 8.42 8.15 16.12
CA PRO A 212 7.38 7.15 16.33
C PRO A 212 7.89 5.97 17.16
N PHE A 213 7.21 5.67 18.27
CA PHE A 213 7.58 4.60 19.19
C PHE A 213 6.43 3.58 19.29
N PRO A 214 6.66 2.27 19.24
CA PRO A 214 5.57 1.32 19.16
C PRO A 214 4.75 1.24 20.46
N ARG A 215 3.47 0.92 20.29
CA ARG A 215 2.54 0.60 21.37
C ARG A 215 2.33 -0.92 21.45
N GLU A 216 2.28 -1.45 22.66
CA GLU A 216 1.93 -2.85 22.93
C GLU A 216 0.60 -3.24 22.25
N SER A 217 0.57 -4.41 21.61
CA SER A 217 -0.65 -5.00 21.06
C SER A 217 -0.51 -6.52 20.95
N ALA A 218 -1.57 -7.20 20.50
CA ALA A 218 -1.51 -8.64 20.29
C ALA A 218 -0.48 -9.05 19.21
N ARG A 219 -0.10 -8.14 18.30
CA ARG A 219 0.91 -8.37 17.24
C ARG A 219 2.35 -8.02 17.64
N GLN A 220 2.52 -7.20 18.67
CA GLN A 220 3.83 -6.66 19.03
C GLN A 220 3.91 -6.41 20.53
N ARG A 221 4.93 -6.99 21.19
CA ARG A 221 5.06 -7.05 22.66
C ARG A 221 6.50 -6.80 23.10
N ASP A 222 6.68 -6.71 24.41
CA ASP A 222 7.97 -6.62 25.09
C ASP A 222 8.76 -5.38 24.65
N ILE A 223 8.04 -4.28 24.40
CA ILE A 223 8.63 -3.07 23.82
C ILE A 223 9.53 -2.38 24.84
N ARG A 224 10.79 -2.13 24.44
CA ARG A 224 11.79 -1.49 25.30
C ARG A 224 12.60 -0.45 24.53
N LEU A 225 12.63 0.79 25.02
CA LEU A 225 13.59 1.79 24.54
C LEU A 225 14.99 1.42 25.05
N VAL A 226 15.95 1.27 24.13
CA VAL A 226 17.32 0.87 24.44
C VAL A 226 18.21 2.09 24.62
N ARG A 227 18.19 3.01 23.65
CA ARG A 227 18.97 4.26 23.68
C ARG A 227 18.36 5.29 22.75
N THR A 228 18.75 6.54 22.93
CA THR A 228 18.43 7.63 22.03
C THR A 228 19.67 8.48 21.76
N ASP A 229 19.68 9.14 20.61
CA ASP A 229 20.63 10.21 20.30
C ASP A 229 19.85 11.45 19.86
N PRO A 230 19.89 12.57 20.60
CA PRO A 230 20.61 12.78 21.86
C PRO A 230 20.12 11.88 23.01
N PRO A 231 20.94 11.63 24.05
CA PRO A 231 20.53 10.85 25.21
C PRO A 231 19.41 11.56 25.99
N GLY A 232 18.64 10.80 26.77
CA GLY A 232 17.57 11.33 27.62
C GLY A 232 16.22 11.48 26.93
N GLY A 233 15.97 10.73 25.85
CA GLY A 233 14.66 10.74 25.20
C GLY A 233 13.53 10.29 26.12
N ILE A 234 12.38 10.96 26.00
CA ILE A 234 11.23 10.76 26.88
C ILE A 234 10.13 10.02 26.10
N PRO A 235 9.92 8.72 26.33
CA PRO A 235 8.83 7.99 25.69
C PRO A 235 7.48 8.45 26.25
N ALA A 236 6.51 8.66 25.36
CA ALA A 236 5.13 8.88 25.74
C ALA A 236 4.57 7.68 26.53
N PRO A 237 3.58 7.89 27.42
CA PRO A 237 2.93 6.82 28.17
C PRO A 237 2.41 5.69 27.28
N ALA A 238 2.37 4.47 27.81
CA ALA A 238 1.89 3.30 27.06
C ALA A 238 0.40 3.40 26.65
N SER A 239 -0.37 4.27 27.31
CA SER A 239 -1.78 4.55 27.02
C SER A 239 -1.98 5.44 25.78
N SER A 240 -0.94 6.14 25.30
CA SER A 240 -1.04 7.02 24.13
C SER A 240 -1.35 6.24 22.85
N LEU A 241 -2.40 6.64 22.12
CA LEU A 241 -2.78 6.00 20.85
C LEU A 241 -1.70 6.17 19.77
N GLN A 242 -1.07 7.34 19.73
CA GLN A 242 0.12 7.63 18.94
C GLN A 242 1.28 7.84 19.90
N ARG A 243 2.07 6.79 20.10
CA ARG A 243 3.19 6.81 21.05
C ARG A 243 4.46 7.26 20.35
N THR A 244 5.23 8.13 20.99
CA THR A 244 6.44 8.73 20.44
C THR A 244 7.54 8.80 21.49
N VAL A 245 8.78 8.99 21.08
CA VAL A 245 9.88 9.44 21.94
C VAL A 245 10.19 10.89 21.62
N TYR A 246 10.12 11.73 22.66
CA TYR A 246 10.52 13.12 22.60
C TYR A 246 12.03 13.28 22.75
N LEU A 247 12.63 14.09 21.89
CA LEU A 247 14.06 14.42 21.90
C LEU A 247 14.26 15.91 21.68
N GLU A 248 15.31 16.47 22.27
CA GLU A 248 15.72 17.85 22.02
C GLU A 248 17.21 17.96 21.74
N ARG A 249 17.58 18.73 20.71
CA ARG A 249 18.97 19.01 20.34
C ARG A 249 19.11 20.47 19.94
N THR A 250 20.26 21.06 20.17
CA THR A 250 20.58 22.39 19.65
C THR A 250 21.11 22.27 18.22
N MET A 251 20.63 23.10 17.31
CA MET A 251 21.09 23.12 15.91
C MET A 251 22.57 23.49 15.85
N PRO A 252 23.44 22.63 15.28
CA PRO A 252 24.86 22.92 15.13
C PRO A 252 25.12 24.15 14.26
N ALA A 253 26.23 24.85 14.53
CA ALA A 253 26.68 25.95 13.67
C ALA A 253 27.09 25.48 12.26
N LYS A 254 27.53 24.22 12.15
CA LYS A 254 27.89 23.55 10.89
C LYS A 254 27.38 22.11 10.92
N GLY A 255 26.85 21.63 9.79
CA GLY A 255 26.39 20.25 9.63
C GLY A 255 24.91 20.02 9.99
N PRO A 256 24.41 18.80 9.77
CA PRO A 256 23.03 18.43 10.09
C PRO A 256 22.85 18.14 11.59
N ALA A 257 21.60 18.11 12.05
CA ALA A 257 21.23 17.63 13.37
C ALA A 257 20.50 16.28 13.26
N LEU A 258 21.12 15.21 13.78
CA LEU A 258 20.51 13.87 13.83
C LEU A 258 19.61 13.73 15.07
N PHE A 259 18.51 13.01 14.94
CA PHE A 259 17.73 12.47 16.05
C PHE A 259 17.54 10.97 15.80
N GLU A 260 17.77 10.16 16.81
CA GLU A 260 17.69 8.71 16.71
C GLU A 260 17.13 8.10 17.99
N GLU A 261 16.40 7.01 17.81
CA GLU A 261 16.05 6.07 18.85
C GLU A 261 16.43 4.66 18.42
N VAL A 262 16.77 3.84 19.40
CA VAL A 262 16.92 2.41 19.24
C VAL A 262 16.04 1.74 20.26
N PHE A 263 15.17 0.84 19.79
CA PHE A 263 14.25 0.12 20.64
C PHE A 263 14.17 -1.35 20.24
N GLN A 264 13.77 -2.17 21.18
CA GLN A 264 13.52 -3.58 20.94
C GLN A 264 12.03 -3.87 21.00
N CYS A 265 11.58 -4.78 20.14
CA CYS A 265 10.19 -5.20 20.06
C CYS A 265 10.12 -6.65 19.57
N THR A 266 9.22 -7.43 20.17
CA THR A 266 8.87 -8.78 19.73
C THR A 266 7.67 -8.71 18.81
N PHE A 267 7.82 -9.05 17.53
CA PHE A 267 6.72 -9.11 16.57
C PHE A 267 6.25 -10.54 16.35
N PHE A 268 4.95 -10.70 16.11
CA PHE A 268 4.29 -11.97 15.75
C PHE A 268 3.58 -11.87 14.40
#